data_AF-A0A8K0Q8Y6-F1
#
_entry.id   AF-A0A8K0Q8Y6-F1
#
_cell.length_a   1.000
_cell.length_b   1.000
_cell.length_c   1.000
_cell.angle_alpha   90.00
_cell.angle_beta   90.00
_cell.angle_gamma   90.00
#
_symmetry.space_group_name_H-M   'P 1'
#
loop_
_entity.id
_entity.type
_entity.pdbx_description
1 polymer ?
#
loop_
_entity_poly.entity_id
_entity_poly.type
_entity_poly.pdbx_seq_one_letter_code
_entity_poly.pdbx_strand_id
1 'polypeptide(L)'
;MSSPIKIKGKRKSLVDFFDDLEITPSSSVTPSSPKKRAKMAQGLRDSISKAWPPQSNKSMEQMSMTIRADDVYRQYARDQDPKQLFEKATNWIMAVQTTALDNDQQDLVANEIQETMVRAIFGSNMIERAGLGWDITVQLCRKIFAGEDIGVISERDISYQQVLLDLYRQEPSLRELSSQYVLRGRNEIIQHAKAFQYLIYAFVVEKEDLTEELIKMVHKILTKGVPIIEPNMPDVPPEKYGGIYRTVIVGAGTTNFTVPHFIPAKMKEMCNNLMQDLEAAEDQNTIDPFSIAAKYSLEFVSIHPFQDGNGRLCRMILNAILCRYAGIIIPIGEQGEERDEYMRIKKRASQQMEGHGEYATFVLQRAVTRLRELKKKLAGKGKGKAKSNDK
;
A
#
# COMPACT_ATOMS: atom_id res chain seq x y z
N MET A 1 -27.85 18.35 40.52
CA MET A 1 -26.77 17.35 40.32
C MET A 1 -26.80 16.91 38.87
N SER A 2 -25.96 17.50 38.03
CA SER A 2 -25.68 17.02 36.66
C SER A 2 -24.22 17.31 36.39
N SER A 3 -23.41 16.25 36.35
CA SER A 3 -21.98 16.34 36.07
C SER A 3 -21.78 16.62 34.58
N PRO A 4 -20.88 17.54 34.18
CA PRO A 4 -20.59 17.79 32.78
C PRO A 4 -19.73 16.65 32.19
N ILE A 5 -20.11 16.22 30.99
CA ILE A 5 -19.43 15.23 30.16
C ILE A 5 -18.02 15.74 29.84
N LYS A 6 -16.99 15.00 30.28
CA LYS A 6 -15.60 15.24 29.91
C LYS A 6 -15.40 14.90 28.44
N ILE A 7 -15.22 15.92 27.60
CA ILE A 7 -14.74 15.77 26.23
C ILE A 7 -13.31 15.24 26.30
N LYS A 8 -13.09 14.01 25.81
CA LYS A 8 -11.75 13.41 25.64
C LYS A 8 -10.90 14.33 24.76
N GLY A 9 -9.66 14.56 25.18
CA GLY A 9 -8.76 15.59 24.65
C GLY A 9 -8.55 15.52 23.13
N LYS A 10 -8.38 16.72 22.53
CA LYS A 10 -7.96 16.92 21.13
C LYS A 10 -6.76 16.00 20.80
N ARG A 11 -6.99 15.02 19.92
CA ARG A 11 -5.93 14.22 19.30
C ARG A 11 -5.09 15.14 18.39
N LYS A 12 -3.77 14.91 18.34
CA LYS A 12 -2.86 15.63 17.43
C LYS A 12 -3.23 15.29 15.98
N SER A 13 -3.18 16.27 15.10
CA SER A 13 -3.55 16.12 13.69
C SER A 13 -2.53 15.24 12.96
N LEU A 14 -3.00 14.29 12.15
CA LEU A 14 -2.13 13.46 11.28
C LEU A 14 -1.30 14.30 10.29
N VAL A 15 -1.75 15.54 10.01
CA VAL A 15 -1.05 16.51 9.17
C VAL A 15 0.33 16.87 9.74
N ASP A 16 0.49 16.82 11.06
CA ASP A 16 1.77 17.12 11.74
C ASP A 16 2.85 16.03 11.52
N PHE A 17 2.52 14.88 10.89
CA PHE A 17 3.49 13.83 10.54
C PHE A 17 4.21 14.08 9.21
N PHE A 18 3.68 14.98 8.36
CA PHE A 18 4.30 15.37 7.10
C PHE A 18 4.41 16.89 7.10
N ASP A 19 5.51 17.40 7.66
CA ASP A 19 5.78 18.85 7.81
C ASP A 19 5.62 19.62 6.47
N ASP A 20 5.69 18.94 5.32
CA ASP A 20 5.56 19.55 3.97
C ASP A 20 4.13 19.52 3.38
N LEU A 21 3.10 19.08 4.12
CA LEU A 21 1.70 19.12 3.67
C LEU A 21 1.05 20.42 4.17
N GLU A 22 1.53 21.58 3.69
CA GLU A 22 0.92 22.87 4.06
C GLU A 22 -0.56 22.92 3.64
N ILE A 23 -1.42 23.13 4.62
CA ILE A 23 -2.78 23.63 4.44
C ILE A 23 -2.79 25.00 5.11
N THR A 24 -2.75 26.06 4.30
CA THR A 24 -2.88 27.52 4.57
C THR A 24 -1.61 28.38 4.38
N PRO A 25 -1.75 29.62 3.86
CA PRO A 25 -0.62 30.43 3.40
C PRO A 25 0.03 31.24 4.53
N SER A 26 1.35 31.37 4.44
CA SER A 26 2.25 32.24 5.22
C SER A 26 2.57 31.77 6.65
N SER A 27 3.71 31.11 6.81
CA SER A 27 4.82 31.62 7.63
C SER A 27 6.01 30.64 7.58
N SER A 28 7.19 31.18 7.30
CA SER A 28 8.54 30.59 7.35
C SER A 28 8.68 29.22 8.03
N VAL A 29 9.04 28.20 7.24
CA VAL A 29 9.41 26.85 7.69
C VAL A 29 10.81 26.87 8.33
N THR A 30 10.89 26.56 9.63
CA THR A 30 12.14 26.11 10.26
C THR A 30 12.35 24.61 10.05
N PRO A 31 13.54 24.15 9.65
CA PRO A 31 13.79 22.74 9.35
C PRO A 31 13.65 21.85 10.61
N SER A 32 13.07 20.66 10.41
CA SER A 32 12.74 19.71 11.47
C SER A 32 13.99 19.18 12.20
N SER A 33 13.98 19.24 13.54
CA SER A 33 15.11 18.81 14.37
C SER A 33 15.40 17.30 14.23
N PRO A 34 16.67 16.85 14.35
CA PRO A 34 17.06 15.43 14.28
C PRO A 34 16.30 14.51 15.24
N LYS A 35 15.84 15.02 16.39
CA LYS A 35 15.04 14.28 17.38
C LYS A 35 13.60 13.98 16.92
N LYS A 36 13.01 14.82 16.05
CA LYS A 36 11.71 14.53 15.42
C LYS A 36 11.84 13.44 14.36
N ARG A 37 12.90 13.48 13.56
CA ARG A 37 13.20 12.48 12.51
C ARG A 37 13.45 11.08 13.08
N ALA A 38 14.20 10.97 14.17
CA ALA A 38 14.42 9.70 14.87
C ALA A 38 13.11 9.08 15.44
N LYS A 39 12.14 9.90 15.86
CA LYS A 39 10.81 9.43 16.30
C LYS A 39 9.95 8.90 15.14
N MET A 40 10.14 9.38 13.91
CA MET A 40 9.40 8.90 12.73
C MET A 40 9.88 7.51 12.26
N ALA A 41 11.19 7.27 12.32
CA ALA A 41 11.83 5.98 12.02
C ALA A 41 11.34 4.87 12.95
N GLN A 42 11.34 5.18 14.25
CA GLN A 42 10.79 4.30 15.28
C GLN A 42 9.27 4.16 15.08
N GLY A 43 8.60 5.24 14.65
CA GLY A 43 7.18 5.30 14.34
C GLY A 43 6.69 4.15 13.45
N LEU A 44 7.26 3.91 12.27
CA LEU A 44 6.76 2.83 11.39
C LEU A 44 7.11 1.43 11.90
N ARG A 45 8.34 1.21 12.37
CA ARG A 45 8.73 -0.10 12.92
C ARG A 45 7.92 -0.44 14.15
N ASP A 46 7.76 0.52 15.07
CA ASP A 46 6.89 0.40 16.25
C ASP A 46 5.42 0.30 15.86
N SER A 47 4.97 1.00 14.82
CA SER A 47 3.60 0.92 14.32
C SER A 47 3.29 -0.45 13.74
N ILE A 48 4.19 -1.01 12.92
CA ILE A 48 4.04 -2.35 12.34
C ILE A 48 4.16 -3.40 13.43
N SER A 49 5.14 -3.29 14.34
CA SER A 49 5.33 -4.26 15.44
C SER A 49 4.21 -4.19 16.49
N LYS A 50 3.58 -3.03 16.71
CA LYS A 50 2.35 -2.90 17.53
C LYS A 50 1.10 -3.39 16.82
N ALA A 51 1.04 -3.25 15.49
CA ALA A 51 -0.12 -3.65 14.71
C ALA A 51 -0.15 -5.15 14.40
N TRP A 52 1.01 -5.82 14.31
CA TRP A 52 1.07 -7.24 13.97
C TRP A 52 2.36 -7.98 14.42
N PRO A 53 2.26 -9.23 14.95
CA PRO A 53 1.01 -9.89 15.33
C PRO A 53 0.48 -9.29 16.63
N PRO A 54 -0.84 -9.15 16.80
CA PRO A 54 -1.42 -8.69 18.06
C PRO A 54 -1.05 -9.68 19.16
N GLN A 55 -0.04 -9.36 19.97
CA GLN A 55 0.37 -10.19 21.09
C GLN A 55 -0.29 -9.79 22.40
N SER A 56 -0.57 -10.82 23.19
CA SER A 56 -1.31 -10.83 24.44
C SER A 56 -0.80 -9.80 25.44
N ASN A 57 -1.51 -8.69 25.59
CA ASN A 57 -1.58 -7.96 26.84
C ASN A 57 -3.00 -7.44 27.07
N LYS A 58 -3.74 -8.18 27.92
CA LYS A 58 -4.96 -7.83 28.68
C LYS A 58 -6.17 -7.17 27.99
N SER A 59 -6.15 -6.85 26.70
CA SER A 59 -7.32 -6.35 25.94
C SER A 59 -7.82 -7.34 24.89
N MET A 60 -7.87 -8.62 25.26
CA MET A 60 -8.23 -9.75 24.38
C MET A 60 -9.75 -9.98 24.32
N GLU A 61 -10.54 -8.91 24.17
CA GLU A 61 -11.98 -9.03 23.92
C GLU A 61 -12.40 -8.63 22.50
N GLN A 62 -11.50 -8.11 21.64
CA GLN A 62 -11.93 -7.51 20.36
C GLN A 62 -11.17 -7.89 19.08
N MET A 63 -10.12 -8.72 19.09
CA MET A 63 -9.34 -8.95 17.85
C MET A 63 -8.78 -10.37 17.65
N SER A 64 -9.66 -11.32 17.34
CA SER A 64 -9.33 -12.37 16.36
C SER A 64 -10.62 -12.86 15.71
N MET A 65 -11.09 -12.11 14.71
CA MET A 65 -12.24 -12.52 13.91
C MET A 65 -11.95 -13.87 13.25
N THR A 66 -12.97 -14.71 13.15
CA THR A 66 -12.85 -16.01 12.51
C THR A 66 -12.69 -15.80 11.00
N ILE A 67 -11.58 -16.24 10.41
CA ILE A 67 -11.42 -16.19 8.96
C ILE A 67 -12.29 -17.28 8.31
N ARG A 68 -13.27 -16.87 7.51
CA ARG A 68 -14.24 -17.74 6.82
C ARG A 68 -14.31 -17.37 5.35
N ALA A 69 -14.39 -18.37 4.48
CA ALA A 69 -14.48 -18.14 3.04
C ALA A 69 -15.87 -17.65 2.64
N ASP A 70 -15.91 -16.63 1.80
CA ASP A 70 -17.11 -16.24 1.04
C ASP A 70 -17.38 -17.25 -0.10
N ASP A 71 -18.58 -17.22 -0.67
CA ASP A 71 -19.00 -18.06 -1.81
C ASP A 71 -18.59 -17.49 -3.18
N VAL A 72 -17.85 -16.38 -3.20
CA VAL A 72 -17.52 -15.63 -4.42
C VAL A 72 -16.38 -16.23 -5.24
N TYR A 73 -15.57 -17.13 -4.68
CA TYR A 73 -14.35 -17.61 -5.33
C TYR A 73 -14.62 -18.34 -6.64
N ARG A 74 -13.86 -17.97 -7.68
CA ARG A 74 -13.94 -18.61 -9.01
C ARG A 74 -12.57 -19.04 -9.48
N GLN A 75 -12.53 -20.19 -10.16
CA GLN A 75 -11.32 -20.68 -10.82
C GLN A 75 -11.16 -19.96 -12.16
N TYR A 76 -9.94 -19.52 -12.46
CA TYR A 76 -9.60 -18.99 -13.78
C TYR A 76 -8.40 -19.73 -14.41
N ALA A 77 -7.80 -20.67 -13.68
CA ALA A 77 -6.82 -21.63 -14.16
C ALA A 77 -7.16 -23.06 -13.68
N ARG A 78 -6.82 -24.07 -14.47
CA ARG A 78 -7.25 -25.47 -14.27
C ARG A 78 -6.68 -26.14 -13.02
N ASP A 79 -5.58 -25.62 -12.51
CA ASP A 79 -4.85 -26.13 -11.34
C ASP A 79 -5.24 -25.43 -10.03
N GLN A 80 -6.22 -24.52 -10.07
CA GLN A 80 -6.68 -23.80 -8.89
C GLN A 80 -7.79 -24.56 -8.16
N ASP A 81 -7.59 -24.77 -6.86
CA ASP A 81 -8.64 -25.15 -5.92
C ASP A 81 -8.76 -24.04 -4.86
N PRO A 82 -9.69 -23.08 -5.01
CA PRO A 82 -9.84 -21.97 -4.08
C PRO A 82 -10.12 -22.43 -2.64
N LYS A 83 -10.84 -23.53 -2.47
CA LYS A 83 -11.15 -24.07 -1.13
C LYS A 83 -9.88 -24.56 -0.45
N GLN A 84 -9.06 -25.36 -1.14
CA GLN A 84 -7.76 -25.79 -0.60
C GLN A 84 -6.79 -24.63 -0.37
N LEU A 85 -6.81 -23.62 -1.24
CA LEU A 85 -5.99 -22.41 -1.05
C LEU A 85 -6.43 -21.67 0.23
N PHE A 86 -7.73 -21.54 0.45
CA PHE A 86 -8.28 -20.86 1.62
C PHE A 86 -7.95 -21.62 2.90
N GLU A 87 -8.15 -22.93 2.92
CA GLU A 87 -7.76 -23.79 4.05
C GLU A 87 -6.26 -23.65 4.38
N LYS A 88 -5.38 -23.62 3.37
CA LYS A 88 -3.94 -23.39 3.58
C LYS A 88 -3.66 -22.01 4.18
N ALA A 89 -4.26 -20.95 3.63
CA ALA A 89 -4.06 -19.59 4.11
C ALA A 89 -4.51 -19.44 5.57
N THR A 90 -5.73 -19.87 5.89
CA THR A 90 -6.30 -19.80 7.24
C THR A 90 -5.48 -20.59 8.24
N ASN A 91 -5.05 -21.81 7.89
CA ASN A 91 -4.17 -22.61 8.75
C ASN A 91 -2.85 -21.91 9.08
N TRP A 92 -2.26 -21.19 8.12
CA TRP A 92 -1.00 -20.47 8.36
C TRP A 92 -1.20 -19.16 9.10
N ILE A 93 -2.28 -18.42 8.84
CA ILE A 93 -2.63 -17.22 9.62
C ILE A 93 -2.86 -17.61 11.08
N MET A 94 -3.68 -18.63 11.34
CA MET A 94 -3.93 -19.14 12.69
C MET A 94 -2.64 -19.59 13.37
N ALA A 95 -1.77 -20.32 12.67
CA ALA A 95 -0.48 -20.72 13.21
C ALA A 95 0.38 -19.51 13.61
N VAL A 96 0.42 -18.44 12.81
CA VAL A 96 1.19 -17.22 13.15
C VAL A 96 0.54 -16.45 14.30
N GLN A 97 -0.78 -16.30 14.32
CA GLN A 97 -1.51 -15.55 15.36
C GLN A 97 -1.50 -16.25 16.73
N THR A 98 -1.54 -17.58 16.75
CA THR A 98 -1.55 -18.36 18.01
C THR A 98 -0.15 -18.63 18.57
N THR A 99 0.90 -18.43 17.79
CA THR A 99 2.27 -18.60 18.26
C THR A 99 2.69 -17.35 19.03
N ALA A 100 3.02 -17.50 20.32
CA ALA A 100 3.72 -16.47 21.07
C ALA A 100 5.12 -16.30 20.46
N LEU A 101 5.33 -15.19 19.76
CA LEU A 101 6.62 -14.83 19.17
C LEU A 101 7.49 -14.11 20.21
N ASP A 102 8.75 -14.47 20.27
CA ASP A 102 9.75 -13.68 21.01
C ASP A 102 10.05 -12.34 20.29
N ASN A 103 10.85 -11.47 20.92
CA ASN A 103 11.19 -10.17 20.37
C ASN A 103 11.91 -10.26 19.02
N ASP A 104 12.78 -11.26 18.82
CA ASP A 104 13.52 -11.45 17.57
C ASP A 104 12.57 -11.85 16.43
N GLN A 105 11.59 -12.71 16.74
CA GLN A 105 10.56 -13.14 15.81
C GLN A 105 9.55 -12.01 15.51
N GLN A 106 9.19 -11.17 16.48
CA GLN A 106 8.39 -9.96 16.24
C GLN A 106 9.13 -9.00 15.29
N ASP A 107 10.41 -8.76 15.54
CA ASP A 107 11.26 -7.95 14.67
C ASP A 107 11.38 -8.56 13.27
N LEU A 108 11.49 -9.89 13.15
CA LEU A 108 11.49 -10.58 11.87
C LEU A 108 10.19 -10.32 11.10
N VAL A 109 9.03 -10.41 11.75
CA VAL A 109 7.72 -10.15 11.12
C VAL A 109 7.64 -8.69 10.65
N ALA A 110 8.04 -7.74 11.49
CA ALA A 110 8.03 -6.32 11.12
C ALA A 110 8.94 -6.03 9.92
N ASN A 111 10.15 -6.61 9.91
CA ASN A 111 11.08 -6.50 8.79
C ASN A 111 10.52 -7.15 7.51
N GLU A 112 9.82 -8.29 7.64
CA GLU A 112 9.19 -8.95 6.50
C GLU A 112 8.05 -8.10 5.90
N ILE A 113 7.23 -7.48 6.74
CA ILE A 113 6.18 -6.57 6.28
C ILE A 113 6.81 -5.38 5.55
N GLN A 114 7.84 -4.75 6.10
CA GLN A 114 8.52 -3.65 5.40
C GLN A 114 9.13 -4.10 4.06
N GLU A 115 9.84 -5.22 4.02
CA GLU A 115 10.44 -5.75 2.79
C GLU A 115 9.37 -6.09 1.75
N THR A 116 8.23 -6.66 2.16
CA THR A 116 7.10 -6.93 1.25
C THR A 116 6.38 -5.66 0.80
N MET A 117 6.34 -4.60 1.61
CA MET A 117 5.88 -3.27 1.16
C MET A 117 6.78 -2.70 0.06
N VAL A 118 8.11 -2.82 0.19
CA VAL A 118 9.06 -2.38 -0.86
C VAL A 118 8.81 -3.11 -2.17
N ARG A 119 8.64 -4.43 -2.11
CA ARG A 119 8.30 -5.27 -3.26
C ARG A 119 6.96 -4.89 -3.89
N ALA A 120 5.95 -4.64 -3.07
CA ALA A 120 4.64 -4.20 -3.53
C ALA A 120 4.73 -2.83 -4.22
N ILE A 121 5.51 -1.88 -3.70
CA ILE A 121 5.77 -0.58 -4.34
C ILE A 121 6.44 -0.77 -5.70
N PHE A 122 7.51 -1.56 -5.75
CA PHE A 122 8.23 -1.85 -7.00
C PHE A 122 7.30 -2.46 -8.05
N GLY A 123 6.65 -3.58 -7.74
CA GLY A 123 5.77 -4.26 -8.70
C GLY A 123 4.61 -3.37 -9.15
N SER A 124 4.03 -2.63 -8.21
CA SER A 124 2.96 -1.67 -8.47
C SER A 124 3.41 -0.52 -9.38
N ASN A 125 4.63 0.00 -9.22
CA ASN A 125 5.18 1.01 -10.12
C ASN A 125 5.44 0.44 -11.52
N MET A 126 6.00 -0.76 -11.61
CA MET A 126 6.30 -1.39 -12.89
C MET A 126 5.05 -1.69 -13.73
N ILE A 127 3.91 -1.99 -13.10
CA ILE A 127 2.61 -2.13 -13.79
C ILE A 127 2.22 -0.82 -14.48
N GLU A 128 2.43 0.33 -13.84
CA GLU A 128 2.09 1.65 -14.38
C GLU A 128 3.22 2.27 -15.23
N ARG A 129 4.33 1.55 -15.47
CA ARG A 129 5.55 2.08 -16.10
C ARG A 129 6.09 3.34 -15.39
N ALA A 130 5.98 3.34 -14.07
CA ALA A 130 6.45 4.38 -13.17
C ALA A 130 7.71 3.91 -12.42
N GLY A 131 8.39 4.84 -11.76
CA GLY A 131 9.54 4.54 -10.91
C GLY A 131 10.85 4.31 -11.67
N LEU A 132 11.77 3.60 -11.01
CA LEU A 132 13.11 3.24 -11.49
C LEU A 132 13.39 1.77 -11.14
N GLY A 133 14.62 1.30 -11.38
CA GLY A 133 15.04 -0.07 -11.08
C GLY A 133 14.88 -0.48 -9.61
N TRP A 134 15.03 -1.79 -9.40
CA TRP A 134 14.85 -2.44 -8.10
C TRP A 134 15.78 -1.86 -7.01
N ASP A 135 17.08 -1.72 -7.31
CA ASP A 135 18.06 -1.31 -6.30
C ASP A 135 17.81 0.11 -5.79
N ILE A 136 17.49 1.03 -6.69
CA ILE A 136 17.09 2.41 -6.34
C ILE A 136 15.79 2.39 -5.54
N THR A 137 14.81 1.57 -5.95
CA THR A 137 13.54 1.43 -5.23
C THR A 137 13.74 0.96 -3.79
N VAL A 138 14.55 -0.08 -3.59
CA VAL A 138 14.88 -0.61 -2.27
C VAL A 138 15.56 0.44 -1.41
N GLN A 139 16.59 1.11 -1.94
CA GLN A 139 17.34 2.11 -1.20
C GLN A 139 16.43 3.28 -0.75
N LEU A 140 15.63 3.83 -1.66
CA LEU A 140 14.73 4.94 -1.35
C LEU A 140 13.64 4.54 -0.37
N CYS A 141 12.99 3.39 -0.57
CA CYS A 141 11.94 2.94 0.34
C CYS A 141 12.48 2.68 1.75
N ARG A 142 13.66 2.07 1.89
CA ARG A 142 14.29 1.84 3.20
C ARG A 142 14.56 3.15 3.93
N LYS A 143 15.09 4.16 3.23
CA LYS A 143 15.29 5.50 3.81
C LYS A 143 13.97 6.15 4.25
N ILE A 144 12.92 6.10 3.43
CA ILE A 144 11.59 6.64 3.78
C ILE A 144 11.00 5.91 5.00
N PHE A 145 11.06 4.57 5.00
CA PHE A 145 10.54 3.77 6.11
C PHE A 145 11.37 3.94 7.39
N ALA A 146 12.64 4.28 7.28
CA ALA A 146 13.51 4.72 8.36
C ALA A 146 13.31 6.20 8.74
N GLY A 147 12.28 6.88 8.23
CA GLY A 147 11.97 8.27 8.59
C GLY A 147 13.00 9.31 8.10
N GLU A 148 13.87 8.94 7.16
CA GLU A 148 14.78 9.89 6.53
C GLU A 148 14.01 10.84 5.61
N ASP A 149 14.35 12.12 5.72
CA ASP A 149 13.86 13.13 4.80
C ASP A 149 14.76 13.17 3.56
N ILE A 150 14.24 12.61 2.46
CA ILE A 150 14.96 12.52 1.18
C ILE A 150 14.65 13.73 0.28
N GLY A 151 13.77 14.65 0.69
CA GLY A 151 13.47 15.90 -0.02
C GLY A 151 12.95 15.78 -1.46
N VAL A 152 12.44 16.89 -1.98
CA VAL A 152 12.27 17.11 -3.42
C VAL A 152 13.57 17.72 -3.95
N ILE A 153 14.00 17.30 -5.13
CA ILE A 153 15.20 17.86 -5.77
C ILE A 153 14.74 18.64 -7.00
N SER A 154 15.00 19.94 -6.99
CA SER A 154 14.86 20.83 -8.12
C SER A 154 16.14 20.83 -8.96
N GLU A 155 16.03 21.07 -10.27
CA GLU A 155 17.19 21.28 -11.14
C GLU A 155 18.07 22.46 -10.69
N ARG A 156 17.51 23.37 -9.87
CA ARG A 156 18.22 24.53 -9.31
C ARG A 156 18.97 24.21 -8.01
N ASP A 157 18.78 23.03 -7.44
CA ASP A 157 19.42 22.65 -6.18
C ASP A 157 20.89 22.32 -6.39
N ILE A 158 21.73 22.75 -5.45
CA ILE A 158 23.19 22.48 -5.48
C ILE A 158 23.48 20.97 -5.49
N SER A 159 22.61 20.16 -4.87
CA SER A 159 22.72 18.70 -4.81
C SER A 159 22.21 17.98 -6.05
N TYR A 160 21.57 18.68 -7.01
CA TYR A 160 20.94 18.07 -8.19
C TYR A 160 21.90 17.19 -8.99
N GLN A 161 23.07 17.74 -9.33
CA GLN A 161 24.10 17.01 -10.10
C GLN A 161 24.60 15.79 -9.32
N GLN A 162 24.82 15.94 -8.01
CA GLN A 162 25.33 14.86 -7.18
C GLN A 162 24.34 13.70 -7.10
N VAL A 163 23.05 13.99 -6.92
CA VAL A 163 22.02 12.95 -6.85
C VAL A 163 21.85 12.22 -8.18
N LEU A 164 21.87 12.93 -9.31
CA LEU A 164 21.85 12.27 -10.61
C LEU A 164 23.07 11.38 -10.82
N LEU A 165 24.27 11.84 -10.45
CA LEU A 165 25.48 11.02 -10.53
C LEU A 165 25.38 9.76 -9.67
N ASP A 166 24.81 9.86 -8.47
CA ASP A 166 24.62 8.71 -7.59
C ASP A 166 23.57 7.73 -8.13
N LEU A 167 22.50 8.21 -8.76
CA LEU A 167 21.53 7.36 -9.47
C LEU A 167 22.18 6.67 -10.68
N TYR A 168 22.98 7.39 -11.48
CA TYR A 168 23.71 6.82 -12.62
C TYR A 168 24.79 5.83 -12.22
N ARG A 169 25.37 5.95 -11.02
CA ARG A 169 26.30 4.96 -10.47
C ARG A 169 25.58 3.68 -10.08
N GLN A 170 24.37 3.79 -9.52
CA GLN A 170 23.56 2.64 -9.14
C GLN A 170 22.98 1.93 -10.36
N GLU A 171 22.50 2.70 -11.34
CA GLU A 171 21.89 2.15 -12.56
C GLU A 171 22.45 2.90 -13.80
N PRO A 172 23.55 2.39 -14.41
CA PRO A 172 24.23 3.06 -15.53
C PRO A 172 23.36 3.30 -16.76
N SER A 173 22.35 2.45 -17.02
CA SER A 173 21.39 2.61 -18.13
C SER A 173 20.57 3.89 -18.04
N LEU A 174 20.41 4.48 -16.85
CA LEU A 174 19.69 5.74 -16.68
C LEU A 174 20.36 6.92 -17.40
N ARG A 175 21.65 6.80 -17.79
CA ARG A 175 22.34 7.81 -18.60
C ARG A 175 21.78 7.99 -20.00
N GLU A 176 21.02 7.00 -20.48
CA GLU A 176 20.35 7.03 -21.79
C GLU A 176 19.01 7.77 -21.73
N LEU A 177 18.52 8.09 -20.53
CA LEU A 177 17.23 8.74 -20.30
C LEU A 177 17.43 10.22 -19.95
N SER A 178 16.41 11.04 -20.19
CA SER A 178 16.45 12.45 -19.76
C SER A 178 16.50 12.55 -18.23
N SER A 179 17.21 13.55 -17.71
CA SER A 179 17.28 13.80 -16.27
C SER A 179 15.90 14.00 -15.64
N GLN A 180 14.97 14.62 -16.38
CA GLN A 180 13.59 14.80 -15.97
C GLN A 180 12.86 13.47 -15.78
N TYR A 181 13.04 12.51 -16.69
CA TYR A 181 12.48 11.16 -16.53
C TYR A 181 13.02 10.46 -15.29
N VAL A 182 14.33 10.55 -15.08
CA VAL A 182 15.02 9.93 -13.92
C VAL A 182 14.53 10.54 -12.60
N LEU A 183 14.44 11.87 -12.51
CA LEU A 183 13.92 12.54 -11.32
C LEU A 183 12.43 12.24 -11.08
N ARG A 184 11.62 12.18 -12.14
CA ARG A 184 10.20 11.80 -12.04
C ARG A 184 10.06 10.40 -11.48
N GLY A 185 10.80 9.41 -12.01
CA GLY A 185 10.80 8.04 -11.51
C GLY A 185 11.25 7.96 -10.04
N ARG A 186 12.29 8.71 -9.66
CA ARG A 186 12.70 8.84 -8.25
C ARG A 186 11.55 9.35 -7.37
N ASN A 187 10.88 10.42 -7.78
CA ASN A 187 9.77 11.00 -7.02
C ASN A 187 8.58 10.04 -6.94
N GLU A 188 8.24 9.32 -8.02
CA GLU A 188 7.18 8.31 -8.01
C GLU A 188 7.45 7.20 -6.98
N ILE A 189 8.71 6.75 -6.81
CA ILE A 189 9.07 5.79 -5.76
C ILE A 189 8.86 6.40 -4.38
N ILE A 190 9.42 7.59 -4.14
CA ILE A 190 9.40 8.24 -2.82
C ILE A 190 7.96 8.47 -2.37
N GLN A 191 7.13 9.00 -3.25
CA GLN A 191 5.77 9.41 -2.92
C GLN A 191 4.85 8.20 -2.78
N HIS A 192 5.07 7.14 -3.53
CA HIS A 192 4.39 5.87 -3.31
C HIS A 192 4.76 5.28 -1.95
N ALA A 193 6.04 5.28 -1.57
CA ALA A 193 6.47 4.82 -0.24
C ALA A 193 5.81 5.64 0.89
N LYS A 194 5.81 6.97 0.80
CA LYS A 194 5.16 7.85 1.78
C LYS A 194 3.64 7.65 1.83
N ALA A 195 2.98 7.55 0.68
CA ALA A 195 1.53 7.33 0.61
C ALA A 195 1.13 5.98 1.20
N PHE A 196 1.89 4.93 0.90
CA PHE A 196 1.60 3.60 1.43
C PHE A 196 1.85 3.52 2.94
N GLN A 197 2.96 4.11 3.42
CA GLN A 197 3.24 4.25 4.84
C GLN A 197 2.11 4.99 5.58
N TYR A 198 1.63 6.10 5.01
CA TYR A 198 0.52 6.87 5.59
C TYR A 198 -0.77 6.05 5.68
N LEU A 199 -1.14 5.36 4.59
CA LEU A 199 -2.34 4.53 4.56
C LEU A 199 -2.27 3.39 5.58
N ILE A 200 -1.13 2.68 5.67
CA ILE A 200 -0.93 1.62 6.66
C ILE A 200 -1.04 2.20 8.08
N TYR A 201 -0.42 3.34 8.35
CA TYR A 201 -0.51 3.97 9.67
C TYR A 201 -1.96 4.31 10.04
N ALA A 202 -2.68 5.06 9.19
CA ALA A 202 -4.05 5.48 9.47
C ALA A 202 -5.00 4.29 9.61
N PHE A 203 -5.03 3.40 8.61
CA PHE A 203 -6.03 2.33 8.54
C PHE A 203 -5.70 1.11 9.40
N VAL A 204 -4.42 0.73 9.51
CA VAL A 204 -4.01 -0.50 10.20
C VAL A 204 -3.65 -0.25 11.66
N VAL A 205 -2.99 0.86 11.96
CA VAL A 205 -2.44 1.16 13.30
C VAL A 205 -3.43 1.98 14.11
N GLU A 206 -3.87 3.12 13.58
CA GLU A 206 -4.85 3.99 14.23
C GLU A 206 -6.29 3.48 14.11
N LYS A 207 -6.49 2.43 13.30
CA LYS A 207 -7.79 1.79 13.04
C LYS A 207 -8.84 2.78 12.50
N GLU A 208 -8.40 3.81 11.80
CA GLU A 208 -9.29 4.74 11.12
C GLU A 208 -10.04 4.03 9.99
N ASP A 209 -11.22 4.55 9.64
CA ASP A 209 -11.99 4.05 8.50
C ASP A 209 -11.39 4.54 7.19
N LEU A 210 -11.56 3.74 6.13
CA LEU A 210 -11.12 4.11 4.79
C LEU A 210 -12.13 5.08 4.14
N THR A 211 -12.14 6.33 4.62
CA THR A 211 -13.03 7.40 4.15
C THR A 211 -12.57 8.01 2.81
N GLU A 212 -13.46 8.77 2.16
CA GLU A 212 -13.10 9.55 0.96
C GLU A 212 -11.96 10.53 1.24
N GLU A 213 -11.97 11.16 2.42
CA GLU A 213 -10.94 12.09 2.87
C GLU A 213 -9.58 11.42 3.00
N LEU A 214 -9.53 10.22 3.61
CA LEU A 214 -8.30 9.45 3.73
C LEU A 214 -7.78 9.05 2.34
N ILE A 215 -8.66 8.56 1.46
CA ILE A 215 -8.30 8.18 0.08
C ILE A 215 -7.74 9.39 -0.69
N LYS A 216 -8.40 10.55 -0.62
CA LYS A 216 -7.93 11.80 -1.26
C LYS A 216 -6.59 12.26 -0.68
N MET A 217 -6.38 12.14 0.62
CA MET A 217 -5.11 12.48 1.26
C MET A 217 -3.98 11.57 0.80
N VAL A 218 -4.18 10.25 0.81
CA VAL A 218 -3.22 9.27 0.31
C VAL A 218 -2.89 9.55 -1.16
N HIS A 219 -3.91 9.85 -1.98
CA HIS A 219 -3.71 10.22 -3.38
C HIS A 219 -2.90 11.52 -3.57
N LYS A 220 -3.16 12.53 -2.73
CA LYS A 220 -2.39 13.79 -2.73
C LYS A 220 -0.92 13.54 -2.37
N ILE A 221 -0.63 12.67 -1.40
CA ILE A 221 0.74 12.28 -1.06
C ILE A 221 1.40 11.54 -2.23
N LEU A 222 0.70 10.57 -2.82
CA LEU A 222 1.17 9.73 -3.93
C LEU A 222 1.61 10.54 -5.16
N THR A 223 0.94 11.66 -5.42
CA THR A 223 1.11 12.46 -6.64
C THR A 223 1.99 13.69 -6.46
N LYS A 224 2.28 14.11 -5.22
CA LYS A 224 3.03 15.33 -4.95
C LYS A 224 4.40 15.32 -5.66
N GLY A 225 4.71 16.35 -6.44
CA GLY A 225 5.96 16.43 -7.21
C GLY A 225 6.07 15.48 -8.41
N VAL A 226 4.96 14.90 -8.85
CA VAL A 226 4.85 14.08 -10.06
C VAL A 226 3.85 14.75 -11.01
N PRO A 227 4.29 15.47 -12.05
CA PRO A 227 3.37 16.00 -13.05
C PRO A 227 2.85 14.89 -13.97
N ILE A 228 1.64 15.07 -14.51
CA ILE A 228 1.15 14.30 -15.65
C ILE A 228 1.72 14.94 -16.90
N ILE A 229 2.44 14.14 -17.68
CA ILE A 229 3.10 14.56 -18.92
C ILE A 229 2.50 13.73 -20.04
N GLU A 230 1.81 14.39 -20.97
CA GLU A 230 1.20 13.75 -22.14
C GLU A 230 1.75 14.40 -23.42
N PRO A 231 2.11 13.61 -24.45
CA PRO A 231 2.63 14.16 -25.71
C PRO A 231 1.67 15.18 -26.31
N ASN A 232 2.20 16.36 -26.66
CA ASN A 232 1.46 17.47 -27.27
C ASN A 232 0.38 18.11 -26.38
N MET A 233 0.37 17.82 -25.08
CA MET A 233 -0.52 18.46 -24.09
C MET A 233 0.32 19.22 -23.07
N PRO A 234 -0.20 20.32 -22.49
CA PRO A 234 0.47 20.99 -21.38
C PRO A 234 0.57 20.07 -20.16
N ASP A 235 1.73 20.07 -19.50
CA ASP A 235 1.92 19.35 -18.24
C ASP A 235 0.87 19.74 -17.21
N VAL A 236 0.30 18.75 -16.53
CA VAL A 236 -0.63 18.97 -15.42
C VAL A 236 0.15 18.85 -14.11
N PRO A 237 0.36 19.97 -13.38
CA PRO A 237 1.05 19.92 -12.10
C PRO A 237 0.20 19.21 -11.04
N PRO A 238 0.82 18.52 -10.07
CA PRO A 238 0.13 17.71 -9.07
C PRO A 238 -0.82 18.50 -8.17
N GLU A 239 -0.63 19.80 -8.00
CA GLU A 239 -1.53 20.67 -7.24
C GLU A 239 -2.92 20.77 -7.90
N LYS A 240 -3.04 20.47 -9.19
CA LYS A 240 -4.31 20.50 -9.93
C LYS A 240 -5.07 19.19 -9.92
N TYR A 241 -4.44 18.06 -9.58
CA TYR A 241 -5.08 16.74 -9.66
C TYR A 241 -4.88 15.85 -8.41
N GLY A 242 -3.88 16.13 -7.58
CA GLY A 242 -3.57 15.40 -6.36
C GLY A 242 -4.68 15.55 -5.32
N GLY A 243 -5.28 14.42 -4.94
CA GLY A 243 -6.46 14.36 -4.06
C GLY A 243 -7.76 14.96 -4.65
N ILE A 244 -7.78 15.31 -5.95
CA ILE A 244 -8.92 15.95 -6.61
C ILE A 244 -9.54 14.99 -7.62
N TYR A 245 -10.84 14.74 -7.50
CA TYR A 245 -11.54 13.91 -8.48
C TYR A 245 -11.46 14.50 -9.88
N ARG A 246 -11.22 13.65 -10.87
CA ARG A 246 -11.08 14.10 -12.26
C ARG A 246 -12.40 14.66 -12.77
N THR A 247 -12.28 15.69 -13.61
CA THR A 247 -13.41 16.30 -14.32
C THR A 247 -13.47 15.87 -15.79
N VAL A 248 -12.46 15.12 -16.25
CA VAL A 248 -12.31 14.63 -17.62
C VAL A 248 -12.72 13.15 -17.72
N ILE A 249 -13.26 12.77 -18.87
CA ILE A 249 -13.55 11.37 -19.19
C ILE A 249 -12.23 10.67 -19.53
N VAL A 250 -12.02 9.50 -18.94
CA VAL A 250 -10.85 8.65 -19.22
C VAL A 250 -11.31 7.21 -19.42
N GLY A 251 -10.51 6.44 -20.14
CA GLY A 251 -10.78 5.03 -20.44
C GLY A 251 -9.50 4.23 -20.54
N ALA A 252 -9.64 2.91 -20.48
CA ALA A 252 -8.56 1.96 -20.69
C ALA A 252 -8.93 1.02 -21.85
N GLY A 253 -8.16 1.06 -22.93
CA GLY A 253 -8.49 0.33 -24.16
C GLY A 253 -9.83 0.78 -24.71
N THR A 254 -10.78 -0.15 -24.85
CA THR A 254 -12.14 0.13 -25.38
C THR A 254 -13.18 0.41 -24.30
N THR A 255 -12.78 0.45 -23.01
CA THR A 255 -13.71 0.58 -21.89
C THR A 255 -13.57 1.95 -21.24
N ASN A 256 -14.68 2.67 -21.14
CA ASN A 256 -14.74 3.93 -20.39
C ASN A 256 -14.93 3.65 -18.91
N PHE A 257 -14.25 4.41 -18.06
CA PHE A 257 -14.51 4.40 -16.63
C PHE A 257 -15.74 5.24 -16.28
N THR A 258 -16.07 5.31 -14.98
CA THR A 258 -17.21 6.10 -14.47
C THR A 258 -17.15 7.55 -14.98
N VAL A 259 -18.28 8.06 -15.47
CA VAL A 259 -18.35 9.47 -15.93
C VAL A 259 -18.07 10.41 -14.74
N PRO A 260 -17.27 11.49 -14.91
CA PRO A 260 -16.88 12.39 -13.82
C PRO A 260 -18.00 12.83 -12.89
N HIS A 261 -19.17 13.13 -13.46
CA HIS A 261 -20.36 13.55 -12.71
C HIS A 261 -20.79 12.54 -11.62
N PHE A 262 -20.60 11.24 -11.84
CA PHE A 262 -21.01 10.19 -10.91
C PHE A 262 -19.91 9.78 -9.92
N ILE A 263 -18.66 10.26 -10.09
CA ILE A 263 -17.53 9.86 -9.24
C ILE A 263 -17.79 10.13 -7.76
N PRO A 264 -18.25 11.33 -7.32
CA PRO A 264 -18.46 11.60 -5.90
C PRO A 264 -19.48 10.66 -5.27
N ALA A 265 -20.61 10.42 -5.96
CA ALA A 265 -21.65 9.52 -5.45
C ALA A 265 -21.14 8.07 -5.35
N LYS A 266 -20.41 7.59 -6.36
CA LYS A 266 -19.85 6.23 -6.39
C LYS A 266 -18.74 6.01 -5.36
N MET A 267 -17.89 7.00 -5.13
CA MET A 267 -16.86 6.92 -4.09
C MET A 267 -17.47 6.89 -2.70
N LYS A 268 -18.49 7.72 -2.45
CA LYS A 268 -19.24 7.71 -1.20
C LYS A 268 -19.92 6.35 -0.95
N GLU A 269 -20.59 5.82 -1.97
CA GLU A 269 -21.22 4.50 -1.95
C GLU A 269 -20.19 3.41 -1.60
N MET A 270 -19.07 3.35 -2.31
CA MET A 270 -18.00 2.38 -2.06
C MET A 270 -17.46 2.45 -0.62
N CYS A 271 -17.16 3.66 -0.10
CA CYS A 271 -16.63 3.82 1.25
C CYS A 271 -17.65 3.41 2.32
N ASN A 272 -18.93 3.78 2.15
CA ASN A 272 -20.01 3.38 3.04
C ASN A 272 -20.23 1.86 3.03
N ASN A 273 -20.21 1.25 1.84
CA ASN A 273 -20.34 -0.21 1.71
C ASN A 273 -19.18 -0.91 2.42
N LEU A 274 -17.93 -0.44 2.26
CA LEU A 274 -16.77 -1.02 2.95
C LEU A 274 -16.93 -0.93 4.46
N MET A 275 -17.34 0.23 4.97
CA MET A 275 -17.59 0.41 6.41
C MET A 275 -18.64 -0.58 6.92
N GLN A 276 -19.77 -0.71 6.22
CA GLN A 276 -20.84 -1.64 6.58
C GLN A 276 -20.40 -3.11 6.52
N ASP A 277 -19.66 -3.51 5.49
CA ASP A 277 -19.14 -4.87 5.38
C ASP A 277 -18.16 -5.19 6.52
N LEU A 278 -17.33 -4.22 6.93
CA LEU A 278 -16.40 -4.38 8.05
C LEU A 278 -17.12 -4.41 9.41
N GLU A 279 -18.10 -3.54 9.64
CA GLU A 279 -18.95 -3.55 10.84
C GLU A 279 -19.71 -4.86 10.97
N ALA A 280 -20.33 -5.34 9.88
CA ALA A 280 -21.03 -6.61 9.85
C ALA A 280 -20.10 -7.79 10.13
N ALA A 281 -18.87 -7.73 9.61
CA ALA A 281 -17.85 -8.73 9.90
C ALA A 281 -17.51 -8.72 11.40
N GLU A 282 -17.30 -7.55 12.00
CA GLU A 282 -17.02 -7.37 13.44
C GLU A 282 -18.17 -7.92 14.30
N ASP A 283 -19.41 -7.55 13.99
CA ASP A 283 -20.62 -8.01 14.69
C ASP A 283 -20.78 -9.53 14.65
N GLN A 284 -20.49 -10.14 13.50
CA GLN A 284 -20.55 -11.60 13.32
C GLN A 284 -19.29 -12.30 13.86
N ASN A 285 -18.24 -11.55 14.16
CA ASN A 285 -16.90 -12.04 14.47
C ASN A 285 -16.33 -13.00 13.38
N THR A 286 -16.62 -12.70 12.11
CA THR A 286 -16.15 -13.49 10.95
C THR A 286 -15.82 -12.59 9.77
N ILE A 287 -14.72 -12.86 9.06
CA ILE A 287 -14.27 -12.09 7.90
C ILE A 287 -13.60 -12.96 6.84
N ASP A 288 -13.83 -12.62 5.57
CA ASP A 288 -12.97 -13.04 4.46
C ASP A 288 -12.07 -11.87 4.02
N PRO A 289 -10.82 -11.77 4.51
CA PRO A 289 -9.97 -10.62 4.19
C PRO A 289 -9.56 -10.59 2.72
N PHE A 290 -9.53 -11.73 2.02
CA PHE A 290 -9.10 -11.81 0.62
C PHE A 290 -10.22 -11.38 -0.32
N SER A 291 -11.45 -11.82 -0.04
CA SER A 291 -12.66 -11.40 -0.75
C SER A 291 -12.89 -9.89 -0.61
N ILE A 292 -12.90 -9.36 0.62
CA ILE A 292 -13.12 -7.93 0.88
C ILE A 292 -12.03 -7.08 0.21
N ALA A 293 -10.75 -7.46 0.34
CA ALA A 293 -9.66 -6.72 -0.30
C ALA A 293 -9.78 -6.70 -1.83
N ALA A 294 -10.16 -7.83 -2.44
CA ALA A 294 -10.36 -7.93 -3.88
C ALA A 294 -11.58 -7.10 -4.35
N LYS A 295 -12.70 -7.17 -3.64
CA LYS A 295 -13.94 -6.43 -3.93
C LYS A 295 -13.67 -4.92 -4.01
N TYR A 296 -13.18 -4.32 -2.92
CA TYR A 296 -13.08 -2.86 -2.83
C TYR A 296 -11.92 -2.27 -3.62
N SER A 297 -10.83 -3.02 -3.82
CA SER A 297 -9.76 -2.55 -4.72
C SER A 297 -10.20 -2.59 -6.19
N LEU A 298 -11.00 -3.57 -6.60
CA LEU A 298 -11.58 -3.65 -7.93
C LEU A 298 -12.67 -2.59 -8.15
N GLU A 299 -13.54 -2.37 -7.16
CA GLU A 299 -14.56 -1.32 -7.21
C GLU A 299 -13.91 0.06 -7.35
N PHE A 300 -12.93 0.39 -6.51
CA PHE A 300 -12.18 1.65 -6.57
C PHE A 300 -11.59 1.92 -7.96
N VAL A 301 -10.89 0.93 -8.53
CA VAL A 301 -10.22 1.11 -9.83
C VAL A 301 -11.20 1.15 -11.00
N SER A 302 -12.41 0.61 -10.83
CA SER A 302 -13.50 0.67 -11.81
C SER A 302 -14.21 2.04 -11.78
N ILE A 303 -14.31 2.66 -10.59
CA ILE A 303 -14.71 4.08 -10.46
C ILE A 303 -13.65 4.96 -11.13
N HIS A 304 -12.37 4.67 -10.90
CA HIS A 304 -11.23 5.42 -11.43
C HIS A 304 -11.32 6.92 -11.12
N PRO A 305 -11.36 7.31 -9.84
CA PRO A 305 -11.79 8.65 -9.42
C PRO A 305 -10.81 9.78 -9.75
N PHE A 306 -9.53 9.49 -9.93
CA PHE A 306 -8.47 10.49 -10.16
C PHE A 306 -7.97 10.49 -11.60
N GLN A 307 -7.21 11.52 -11.99
CA GLN A 307 -6.68 11.64 -13.35
C GLN A 307 -5.49 10.69 -13.62
N ASP A 308 -4.66 10.44 -12.62
CA ASP A 308 -3.57 9.45 -12.64
C ASP A 308 -3.45 8.81 -11.23
N GLY A 309 -2.67 7.74 -11.07
CA GLY A 309 -2.36 7.15 -9.77
C GLY A 309 -3.37 6.12 -9.25
N ASN A 310 -4.52 5.96 -9.92
CA ASN A 310 -5.59 5.05 -9.51
C ASN A 310 -5.12 3.59 -9.36
N GLY A 311 -4.30 3.10 -10.29
CA GLY A 311 -3.79 1.73 -10.23
C GLY A 311 -2.87 1.50 -9.01
N ARG A 312 -1.99 2.45 -8.71
CA ARG A 312 -1.12 2.40 -7.51
C ARG A 312 -1.96 2.43 -6.23
N LEU A 313 -2.95 3.33 -6.16
CA LEU A 313 -3.82 3.46 -5.01
C LEU A 313 -4.72 2.24 -4.79
N CYS A 314 -5.24 1.61 -5.85
CA CYS A 314 -6.06 0.41 -5.70
C CYS A 314 -5.28 -0.76 -5.07
N ARG A 315 -4.00 -0.91 -5.42
CA ARG A 315 -3.12 -1.94 -4.85
C ARG A 315 -2.69 -1.60 -3.41
N MET A 316 -2.60 -0.32 -3.06
CA MET A 316 -2.40 0.11 -1.68
C MET A 316 -3.63 -0.19 -0.81
N ILE A 317 -4.85 0.09 -1.30
CA ILE A 317 -6.12 -0.22 -0.63
C ILE A 317 -6.24 -1.73 -0.37
N LEU A 318 -6.00 -2.55 -1.41
CA LEU A 318 -5.97 -4.01 -1.28
C LEU A 318 -5.04 -4.45 -0.15
N ASN A 319 -3.81 -3.95 -0.15
CA ASN A 319 -2.82 -4.36 0.83
C ASN A 319 -3.09 -3.80 2.24
N ALA A 320 -3.73 -2.64 2.38
CA ALA A 320 -4.12 -2.11 3.67
C ALA A 320 -5.17 -3.01 4.36
N ILE A 321 -6.16 -3.50 3.60
CA ILE A 321 -7.17 -4.45 4.08
C ILE A 321 -6.52 -5.78 4.47
N LEU A 322 -5.67 -6.35 3.60
CA LEU A 322 -4.94 -7.59 3.90
C LEU A 322 -4.02 -7.44 5.12
N CYS A 323 -3.37 -6.30 5.28
CA CYS A 323 -2.49 -6.05 6.42
C CYS A 323 -3.30 -5.99 7.72
N ARG A 324 -4.45 -5.30 7.73
CA ARG A 324 -5.31 -5.16 8.92
C ARG A 324 -5.90 -6.49 9.37
N TYR A 325 -6.36 -7.33 8.44
CA TYR A 325 -7.17 -8.50 8.78
C TYR A 325 -6.49 -9.86 8.55
N ALA A 326 -5.41 -9.90 7.77
CA ALA A 326 -4.62 -11.11 7.54
C ALA A 326 -3.13 -10.95 7.93
N GLY A 327 -2.69 -9.73 8.27
CA GLY A 327 -1.32 -9.48 8.72
C GLY A 327 -0.25 -9.63 7.65
N ILE A 328 -0.64 -9.51 6.37
CA ILE A 328 0.25 -9.72 5.24
C ILE A 328 0.13 -8.59 4.22
N ILE A 329 1.20 -8.42 3.45
CA ILE A 329 1.24 -7.63 2.24
C ILE A 329 1.55 -8.59 1.09
N ILE A 330 0.82 -8.47 -0.02
CA ILE A 330 1.08 -9.21 -1.25
C ILE A 330 1.63 -8.25 -2.31
N PRO A 331 2.87 -8.47 -2.78
CA PRO A 331 3.37 -7.79 -3.96
C PRO A 331 2.63 -8.28 -5.20
N ILE A 332 2.27 -7.34 -6.09
CA ILE A 332 1.67 -7.62 -7.39
C ILE A 332 2.51 -6.93 -8.46
N GLY A 333 2.98 -7.69 -9.44
CA GLY A 333 3.69 -7.17 -10.61
C GLY A 333 5.20 -7.12 -10.46
N GLU A 334 5.80 -7.94 -9.59
CA GLU A 334 7.26 -8.03 -9.49
C GLU A 334 7.84 -8.61 -10.79
N GLN A 335 7.12 -9.55 -11.42
CA GLN A 335 7.54 -10.28 -12.61
C GLN A 335 6.59 -10.01 -13.80
N GLY A 336 7.10 -10.10 -15.03
CA GLY A 336 6.32 -9.82 -16.24
C GLY A 336 5.06 -10.70 -16.38
N GLU A 337 5.20 -12.01 -16.20
CA GLU A 337 4.09 -12.97 -16.28
C GLU A 337 2.98 -12.66 -15.27
N GLU A 338 3.35 -12.25 -14.05
CA GLU A 338 2.41 -11.85 -13.01
C GLU A 338 1.65 -10.57 -13.38
N ARG A 339 2.33 -9.59 -14.00
CA ARG A 339 1.67 -8.37 -14.51
C ARG A 339 0.63 -8.75 -15.56
N ASP A 340 0.99 -9.62 -16.50
CA ASP A 340 0.09 -10.06 -17.56
C ASP A 340 -1.12 -10.83 -17.02
N GLU A 341 -0.91 -11.68 -16.00
CA GLU A 341 -1.98 -12.39 -15.32
C GLU A 341 -2.94 -11.42 -14.61
N TYR A 342 -2.40 -10.51 -13.79
CA TYR A 342 -3.18 -9.49 -13.09
C TYR A 342 -3.98 -8.61 -14.06
N MET A 343 -3.37 -8.17 -15.16
CA MET A 343 -4.06 -7.35 -16.18
C MET A 343 -5.18 -8.13 -16.88
N ARG A 344 -4.99 -9.42 -17.15
CA ARG A 344 -6.03 -10.29 -17.72
C ARG A 344 -7.23 -10.45 -16.78
N ILE A 345 -6.98 -10.70 -15.50
CA ILE A 345 -8.04 -10.83 -14.49
C ILE A 345 -8.83 -9.53 -14.39
N LYS A 346 -8.15 -8.39 -14.27
CA LYS A 346 -8.82 -7.08 -14.21
C LYS A 346 -9.67 -6.80 -15.43
N LYS A 347 -9.16 -7.12 -16.63
CA LYS A 347 -9.91 -6.95 -17.87
C LYS A 347 -11.19 -7.78 -17.86
N ARG A 348 -11.11 -9.06 -17.49
CA ARG A 348 -12.30 -9.94 -17.39
C ARG A 348 -13.30 -9.45 -16.35
N ALA A 349 -12.82 -9.09 -15.16
CA ALA A 349 -13.67 -8.58 -14.09
C ALA A 349 -14.43 -7.31 -14.51
N SER A 350 -13.82 -6.45 -15.34
CA SER A 350 -14.48 -5.26 -15.91
C SER A 350 -15.46 -5.56 -17.05
N GLN A 351 -15.30 -6.68 -17.76
CA GLN A 351 -16.06 -6.99 -18.99
C GLN A 351 -17.22 -7.96 -18.77
N GLN A 352 -17.08 -8.93 -17.86
CA GLN A 352 -17.97 -10.08 -17.79
C GLN A 352 -19.04 -9.99 -16.69
N MET A 353 -19.09 -8.88 -15.93
CA MET A 353 -19.97 -8.73 -14.75
C MET A 353 -19.82 -9.86 -13.71
N GLU A 354 -18.72 -10.63 -13.77
CA GLU A 354 -18.50 -11.84 -12.94
C GLU A 354 -18.12 -11.53 -11.49
N GLY A 355 -18.07 -10.25 -11.12
CA GLY A 355 -17.69 -9.79 -9.79
C GLY A 355 -16.18 -9.92 -9.53
N HIS A 356 -15.82 -9.99 -8.26
CA HIS A 356 -14.42 -10.04 -7.80
C HIS A 356 -13.86 -11.45 -7.59
N GLY A 357 -14.63 -12.50 -7.93
CA GLY A 357 -14.31 -13.89 -7.59
C GLY A 357 -12.97 -14.42 -8.10
N GLU A 358 -12.66 -14.20 -9.38
CA GLU A 358 -11.35 -14.59 -9.94
C GLU A 358 -10.21 -13.80 -9.28
N TYR A 359 -10.46 -12.50 -9.00
CA TYR A 359 -9.46 -11.65 -8.39
C TYR A 359 -9.20 -12.03 -6.92
N ALA A 360 -10.24 -12.42 -6.19
CA ALA A 360 -10.12 -12.98 -4.84
C ALA A 360 -9.28 -14.27 -4.85
N THR A 361 -9.51 -15.17 -5.82
CA THR A 361 -8.67 -16.38 -5.99
C THR A 361 -7.21 -16.04 -6.27
N PHE A 362 -6.94 -15.07 -7.14
CA PHE A 362 -5.58 -14.60 -7.41
C PHE A 362 -4.91 -14.03 -6.16
N VAL A 363 -5.60 -13.14 -5.44
CA VAL A 363 -5.14 -12.57 -4.17
C VAL A 363 -4.82 -13.67 -3.16
N LEU A 364 -5.70 -14.66 -3.03
CA LEU A 364 -5.54 -15.79 -2.13
C LEU A 364 -4.32 -16.67 -2.50
N GLN A 365 -4.09 -16.95 -3.78
CA GLN A 365 -2.92 -17.70 -4.24
C GLN A 365 -1.60 -17.00 -3.88
N ARG A 366 -1.57 -15.67 -4.04
CA ARG A 366 -0.43 -14.84 -3.63
C ARG A 366 -0.27 -14.84 -2.11
N ALA A 367 -1.37 -14.70 -1.36
CA ALA A 367 -1.38 -14.74 0.10
C ALA A 367 -0.83 -16.06 0.66
N VAL A 368 -1.26 -17.20 0.10
CA VAL A 368 -0.74 -18.54 0.43
C VAL A 368 0.79 -18.57 0.27
N THR A 369 1.30 -18.09 -0.86
CA THR A 369 2.75 -18.05 -1.09
C THR A 369 3.47 -17.23 -0.02
N ARG A 370 2.94 -16.04 0.30
CA ARG A 370 3.50 -15.14 1.31
C ARG A 370 3.48 -15.72 2.72
N LEU A 371 2.35 -16.27 3.14
CA LEU A 371 2.18 -16.89 4.46
C LEU A 371 3.10 -18.10 4.64
N ARG A 372 3.27 -18.90 3.58
CA ARG A 372 4.21 -20.03 3.59
C ARG A 372 5.66 -19.58 3.81
N GLU A 373 6.08 -18.50 3.15
CA GLU A 373 7.43 -17.95 3.30
C GLU A 373 7.66 -17.37 4.70
N LEU A 374 6.69 -16.60 5.23
CA LEU A 374 6.75 -16.08 6.58
C LEU A 374 6.85 -17.22 7.61
N LYS A 375 6.02 -18.26 7.48
CA LYS A 375 6.08 -19.45 8.32
C LYS A 375 7.45 -20.14 8.28
N LYS A 376 8.06 -20.26 7.10
CA LYS A 376 9.41 -20.86 6.95
C LYS A 376 10.49 -20.04 7.67
N LYS A 377 10.41 -18.70 7.56
CA LYS A 377 11.34 -17.78 8.23
C LYS A 377 11.21 -17.87 9.75
N LEU A 378 9.98 -17.86 10.27
CA LEU A 378 9.69 -18.04 11.69
C LEU A 378 10.15 -19.40 12.24
N ALA A 379 10.07 -20.46 11.43
CA ALA A 379 10.55 -21.80 11.79
C ALA A 379 12.08 -21.99 11.69
N GLY A 380 12.86 -20.94 11.39
CA GLY A 380 14.33 -20.98 11.45
C GLY A 380 15.05 -21.72 10.32
N LYS A 381 14.36 -22.17 9.26
CA LYS A 381 15.02 -22.82 8.11
C LYS A 381 15.57 -21.79 7.12
N GLY A 382 16.73 -21.24 7.47
CA GLY A 382 17.50 -20.32 6.64
C GLY A 382 18.92 -20.00 7.13
N LYS A 383 19.49 -20.70 8.11
CA LYS A 383 20.95 -20.71 8.29
C LYS A 383 21.55 -21.54 7.15
N GLY A 384 21.85 -20.86 6.04
CA GLY A 384 22.65 -21.43 4.95
C GLY A 384 23.96 -21.97 5.52
N LYS A 385 24.31 -23.19 5.09
CA LYS A 385 25.61 -23.80 5.31
C LYS A 385 26.70 -22.80 4.91
N ALA A 386 27.39 -22.23 5.89
CA ALA A 386 28.77 -21.83 5.69
C ALA A 386 29.55 -23.14 5.43
N LYS A 387 29.81 -23.45 4.17
CA LYS A 387 30.92 -24.35 3.85
C LYS A 387 32.18 -23.62 4.29
N SER A 388 32.72 -24.00 5.44
CA SER A 388 34.13 -23.80 5.75
C SER A 388 34.92 -24.60 4.72
N ASN A 389 35.42 -23.92 3.68
CA ASN A 389 36.56 -24.42 2.95
C ASN A 389 37.79 -24.10 3.80
N ASP A 390 38.10 -25.00 4.73
CA ASP A 390 39.46 -25.20 5.20
C ASP A 390 39.91 -26.55 4.65
N LYS A 391 40.69 -26.48 3.57
CA LYS A 391 41.83 -27.35 3.25
C LYS A 391 42.60 -26.78 2.08
#